data_AF-A0A1V8TQ58-F1
#
_entry.id   AF-A0A1V8TQ58-F1
#
_cell.length_a   1.000
_cell.length_b   1.000
_cell.length_c   1.000
_cell.angle_alpha   90.00
_cell.angle_beta   90.00
_cell.angle_gamma   90.00
#
_symmetry.space_group_name_H-M   'P 1'
#
loop_
_entity.id
_entity.type
_entity.pdbx_description
1 polymer ?
#
loop_
_entity_poly.entity_id
_entity_poly.type
_entity_poly.pdbx_seq_one_letter_code
_entity_poly.pdbx_strand_id
1 'polypeptide(L)'
;MHPTPPLARAIRRLALTTKQAGKDYYKGTGTGSMGSHTKDGKYRLDYNKIRTYKVPEGLDQFTLTPFVTMKIEKRRDSFAETATNSATDGEAYLAKWKEEGGPRWDPRWLLGHVYTITPHLSIIEISIIVATNKLCSEMQDLNVVCETPVASPLGQLLESFAADGADAASDDALLMCQLS
;
A
#
# COMPACT_ATOMS: atom_id res chain seq x y z
N MET A 1 -5.98 58.52 -6.50
CA MET A 1 -7.21 58.98 -5.82
C MET A 1 -6.97 58.85 -4.32
N HIS A 2 -7.02 59.96 -3.57
CA HIS A 2 -6.91 59.92 -2.11
C HIS A 2 -8.32 59.85 -1.49
N PRO A 3 -8.55 59.01 -0.48
CA PRO A 3 -9.86 58.89 0.16
C PRO A 3 -10.21 60.16 0.95
N THR A 4 -11.51 60.45 1.06
CA THR A 4 -12.00 61.58 1.87
C THR A 4 -11.69 61.36 3.36
N PRO A 5 -11.55 62.42 4.17
CA PRO A 5 -11.19 62.30 5.60
C PRO A 5 -12.02 61.31 6.43
N PRO A 6 -13.37 61.26 6.34
CA PRO A 6 -14.16 60.28 7.10
C PRO A 6 -13.91 58.84 6.63
N LEU A 7 -13.76 58.63 5.32
CA LEU A 7 -13.47 57.31 4.75
C LEU A 7 -12.05 56.85 5.10
N ALA A 8 -11.07 57.76 5.07
CA ALA A 8 -9.70 57.48 5.49
C ALA A 8 -9.64 57.01 6.95
N ARG A 9 -10.47 57.59 7.83
CA ARG A 9 -10.59 57.17 9.24
C ARG A 9 -11.13 55.74 9.37
N ALA A 10 -12.11 55.35 8.56
CA ALA A 10 -12.66 54.00 8.54
C ALA A 10 -11.68 52.95 7.97
N ILE A 11 -11.03 53.27 6.84
CA ILE A 11 -10.13 52.34 6.12
C ILE A 11 -8.88 52.02 6.95
N ARG A 12 -8.38 52.94 7.78
CA ARG A 12 -7.19 52.72 8.63
C ARG A 12 -7.29 51.54 9.58
N ARG A 13 -8.50 51.06 9.90
CA ARG A 13 -8.73 49.92 10.80
C ARG A 13 -8.95 48.59 10.07
N LEU A 14 -9.07 48.62 8.75
CA LEU A 14 -9.23 47.40 7.96
C LEU A 14 -7.89 46.66 7.88
N ALA A 15 -7.96 45.33 7.77
CA ALA A 15 -6.76 44.51 7.61
C ALA A 15 -6.03 44.89 6.31
N LEU A 16 -4.72 45.14 6.41
CA LEU A 16 -3.91 45.49 5.26
C LEU A 16 -3.88 44.37 4.22
N THR A 17 -4.09 44.74 2.97
CA THR A 17 -3.91 43.88 1.80
C THR A 17 -2.52 44.12 1.19
N THR A 18 -2.13 43.25 0.26
CA THR A 18 -0.85 43.34 -0.45
C THR A 18 -0.67 44.63 -1.26
N LYS A 19 -1.74 45.38 -1.55
CA LYS A 19 -1.72 46.58 -2.41
C LYS A 19 -1.82 47.90 -1.65
N GLN A 20 -2.11 47.85 -0.35
CA GLN A 20 -2.36 49.04 0.47
C GLN A 20 -1.10 49.59 1.15
N ALA A 21 -0.07 48.77 1.30
CA ALA A 21 1.15 49.13 2.00
C ALA A 21 2.31 49.44 1.03
N GLY A 22 3.36 50.08 1.55
CA GLY A 22 4.57 50.43 0.80
C GLY A 22 5.46 49.24 0.46
N LYS A 23 6.69 49.54 0.00
CA LYS A 23 7.61 48.54 -0.58
C LYS A 23 8.05 47.44 0.38
N ASP A 24 8.13 47.72 1.69
CA ASP A 24 8.68 46.80 2.69
C ASP A 24 7.64 45.86 3.31
N TYR A 25 6.37 45.98 2.90
CA TYR A 25 5.30 45.13 3.40
C TYR A 25 5.04 43.96 2.47
N TYR A 26 5.44 42.77 2.88
CA TYR A 26 5.07 41.52 2.21
C TYR A 26 3.96 40.80 2.97
N LYS A 27 2.94 40.33 2.24
CA LYS A 27 1.86 39.50 2.77
C LYS A 27 1.64 38.31 1.85
N GLY A 28 1.69 37.10 2.42
CA GLY A 28 1.43 35.86 1.67
C GLY A 28 -0.05 35.65 1.33
N THR A 29 -0.30 34.79 0.34
CA THR A 29 -1.64 34.46 -0.20
C THR A 29 -2.11 33.05 0.13
N GLY A 30 -1.44 32.35 1.05
CA GLY A 30 -1.79 30.97 1.41
C GLY A 30 -1.27 29.91 0.42
N THR A 31 -0.33 30.26 -0.45
CA THR A 31 0.28 29.32 -1.40
C THR A 31 1.13 28.23 -0.74
N GLY A 32 1.52 28.39 0.53
CA GLY A 32 2.42 27.47 1.23
C GLY A 32 3.89 27.65 0.82
N SER A 33 4.81 27.04 1.57
CA SER A 33 6.25 27.08 1.28
C SER A 33 6.67 25.89 0.42
N MET A 34 7.23 26.17 -0.76
CA MET A 34 7.70 25.15 -1.72
C MET A 34 9.22 24.91 -1.62
N GLY A 35 9.87 25.43 -0.58
CA GLY A 35 11.33 25.48 -0.49
C GLY A 35 11.83 26.36 0.65
N SER A 36 13.02 26.94 0.47
CA SER A 36 13.66 27.83 1.45
C SER A 36 14.42 28.98 0.78
N HIS A 37 14.49 30.12 1.47
CA HIS A 37 15.34 31.24 1.04
C HIS A 37 16.81 30.93 1.33
N THR A 38 17.72 31.35 0.44
CA THR A 38 19.17 31.28 0.67
C THR A 38 19.65 32.55 1.37
N LYS A 39 20.86 32.51 1.95
CA LYS A 39 21.50 33.69 2.57
C LYS A 39 21.60 34.88 1.61
N ASP A 40 21.78 34.61 0.32
CA ASP A 40 21.93 35.62 -0.74
C ASP A 40 20.58 36.15 -1.27
N GLY A 41 19.47 35.83 -0.61
CA GLY A 41 18.13 36.30 -0.99
C GLY A 41 17.49 35.54 -2.16
N LYS A 42 18.13 34.48 -2.68
CA LYS A 42 17.54 33.58 -3.69
C LYS A 42 16.55 32.62 -3.04
N TYR A 43 15.80 31.87 -3.85
CA TYR A 43 14.89 30.82 -3.39
C TYR A 43 15.31 29.46 -3.93
N ARG A 44 15.42 28.46 -3.06
CA ARG A 44 15.76 27.07 -3.41
C ARG A 44 14.50 26.22 -3.29
N LEU A 45 14.12 25.57 -4.38
CA LEU A 45 12.95 24.69 -4.45
C LEU A 45 13.25 23.32 -3.83
N ASP A 46 12.29 22.78 -3.09
CA ASP A 46 12.29 21.43 -2.53
C ASP A 46 11.20 20.61 -3.22
N TYR A 47 11.59 19.72 -4.13
CA TYR A 47 10.66 18.94 -4.95
C TYR A 47 9.73 18.03 -4.14
N ASN A 48 10.11 17.67 -2.91
CA ASN A 48 9.26 16.88 -2.02
C ASN A 48 8.04 17.66 -1.51
N LYS A 49 8.10 18.99 -1.52
CA LYS A 49 7.01 19.88 -1.07
C LYS A 49 6.12 20.37 -2.22
N ILE A 50 6.53 20.11 -3.46
CA ILE A 50 5.77 20.54 -4.63
C ILE A 50 4.54 19.65 -4.77
N ARG A 51 3.36 20.28 -4.76
CA ARG A 51 2.08 19.60 -4.96
C ARG A 51 1.96 19.17 -6.41
N THR A 52 1.73 17.88 -6.63
CA THR A 52 1.44 17.31 -7.95
C THR A 52 0.00 16.80 -7.96
N TYR A 53 -0.72 17.05 -9.05
CA TYR A 53 -2.06 16.52 -9.27
C TYR A 53 -1.93 15.32 -10.21
N LYS A 54 -2.04 14.11 -9.66
CA LYS A 54 -1.93 12.86 -10.44
C LYS A 54 -3.21 12.64 -11.22
N VAL A 55 -3.11 12.61 -12.54
CA VAL A 55 -4.22 12.27 -13.44
C VAL A 55 -4.19 10.75 -13.67
N PRO A 56 -5.33 10.04 -13.51
CA PRO A 56 -5.39 8.61 -13.81
C PRO A 56 -5.19 8.33 -15.30
N GLU A 57 -4.60 7.19 -15.61
CA GLU A 57 -4.43 6.72 -16.99
C GLU A 57 -5.77 6.25 -17.59
N GLY A 58 -5.95 6.40 -18.90
CA GLY A 58 -7.15 5.94 -19.61
C GLY A 58 -8.42 6.78 -19.38
N LEU A 59 -8.28 8.05 -18.96
CA LEU A 59 -9.41 8.93 -18.70
C LEU A 59 -10.24 9.24 -19.96
N ASP A 60 -9.62 9.16 -21.13
CA ASP A 60 -10.25 9.32 -22.45
C ASP A 60 -11.17 8.15 -22.83
N GLN A 61 -10.88 6.95 -22.31
CA GLN A 61 -11.65 5.73 -22.56
C GLN A 61 -12.75 5.52 -21.51
N PHE A 62 -12.82 6.37 -20.48
CA PHE A 62 -13.71 6.19 -19.36
C PHE A 62 -15.14 6.63 -19.69
N THR A 63 -16.10 5.71 -19.52
CA THR A 63 -17.50 5.94 -19.89
C THR A 63 -18.27 6.82 -18.89
N LEU A 64 -17.81 6.93 -17.64
CA LEU A 64 -18.57 7.70 -16.63
C LEU A 64 -18.42 9.20 -16.87
N THR A 65 -19.55 9.89 -16.91
CA THR A 65 -19.63 11.35 -17.05
C THR A 65 -20.04 11.99 -15.73
N PRO A 66 -19.82 13.30 -15.53
CA PRO A 66 -20.24 13.99 -14.29
C PRO A 66 -21.77 14.06 -14.12
N PHE A 67 -22.55 13.62 -15.11
CA PHE A 67 -24.01 13.67 -15.08
C PHE A 67 -24.61 12.27 -15.12
N VAL A 68 -25.76 12.13 -14.46
CA VAL A 68 -26.57 10.91 -14.46
C VAL A 68 -27.90 11.23 -15.11
N THR A 69 -28.47 10.28 -15.85
CA THR A 69 -29.76 10.44 -16.52
C THR A 69 -30.89 10.58 -15.49
N MET A 70 -31.78 11.57 -15.67
CA MET A 70 -32.91 11.84 -14.75
C MET A 70 -33.94 10.71 -14.66
N LYS A 71 -33.92 9.77 -15.61
CA LYS A 71 -34.76 8.56 -15.60
C LYS A 71 -34.40 7.60 -14.47
N ILE A 72 -33.17 7.67 -13.96
CA ILE A 72 -32.73 6.84 -12.84
C ILE A 72 -33.14 7.53 -11.55
N GLU A 73 -33.95 6.85 -10.74
CA GLU A 73 -34.39 7.36 -9.45
C GLU A 73 -33.22 7.44 -8.46
N LYS A 74 -33.20 8.49 -7.64
CA LYS A 74 -32.19 8.66 -6.60
C LYS A 74 -32.43 7.66 -5.48
N ARG A 75 -31.57 6.65 -5.38
CA ARG A 75 -31.60 5.67 -4.29
C ARG A 75 -30.96 6.27 -3.03
N ARG A 76 -31.56 5.99 -1.86
CA ARG A 76 -30.91 6.13 -0.55
C ARG A 76 -30.66 4.74 0.00
N ASP A 77 -29.43 4.51 0.45
CA ASP A 77 -29.08 3.24 1.08
C ASP A 77 -29.57 3.22 2.53
N SER A 78 -29.98 2.05 2.99
CA SER A 78 -30.36 1.80 4.39
C SER A 78 -29.34 0.86 5.01
N PHE A 79 -28.82 1.23 6.18
CA PHE A 79 -27.84 0.44 6.92
C PHE A 79 -28.45 -0.21 8.17
N ALA A 80 -29.77 -0.39 8.20
CA ALA A 80 -30.48 -0.91 9.37
C ALA A 80 -30.06 -2.33 9.78
N GLU A 81 -29.49 -3.10 8.84
CA GLU A 81 -29.00 -4.47 9.05
C GLU A 81 -27.65 -4.51 9.79
N THR A 82 -26.95 -3.38 9.83
CA THR A 82 -25.65 -3.26 10.45
C THR A 82 -25.78 -3.00 11.95
N ALA A 83 -24.89 -3.58 12.78
CA ALA A 83 -24.91 -3.43 14.23
C ALA A 83 -24.95 -1.96 14.69
N THR A 84 -24.18 -1.10 14.00
CA THR A 84 -24.06 0.34 14.31
C THR A 84 -25.07 1.20 13.52
N ASN A 85 -25.90 0.60 12.65
CA ASN A 85 -26.76 1.31 11.70
C ASN A 85 -26.02 2.35 10.83
N SER A 86 -24.76 2.08 10.49
CA SER A 86 -23.88 3.04 9.81
C SER A 86 -23.18 2.45 8.60
N ALA A 87 -22.88 3.29 7.61
CA ALA A 87 -22.17 2.90 6.39
C ALA A 87 -20.70 2.51 6.64
N THR A 88 -20.13 2.94 7.77
CA THR A 88 -18.71 2.80 8.11
C THR A 88 -18.44 1.71 9.14
N ASP A 89 -19.37 0.76 9.27
CA ASP A 89 -19.23 -0.33 10.22
C ASP A 89 -18.20 -1.36 9.76
N GLY A 90 -17.30 -1.73 10.67
CA GLY A 90 -16.18 -2.62 10.36
C GLY A 90 -16.60 -4.08 10.16
N GLU A 91 -17.57 -4.58 10.94
CA GLU A 91 -18.01 -5.97 10.85
C GLU A 91 -18.73 -6.25 9.53
N ALA A 92 -19.64 -5.35 9.13
CA ALA A 92 -20.31 -5.43 7.84
C ALA A 92 -19.31 -5.37 6.66
N TYR A 93 -18.27 -4.53 6.77
CA TYR A 93 -17.20 -4.48 5.77
C TYR A 93 -16.43 -5.81 5.70
N LEU A 94 -16.06 -6.40 6.83
CA LEU A 94 -15.32 -7.67 6.87
C LEU A 94 -16.15 -8.84 6.34
N ALA A 95 -17.45 -8.88 6.64
CA ALA A 95 -18.37 -9.88 6.10
C ALA A 95 -18.45 -9.77 4.57
N LYS A 96 -18.68 -8.56 4.04
CA LYS A 96 -18.70 -8.30 2.60
C LYS A 96 -17.37 -8.64 1.93
N TRP A 97 -16.24 -8.30 2.58
CA TRP A 97 -14.90 -8.63 2.09
C TRP A 97 -14.66 -10.15 1.99
N LYS A 98 -15.18 -10.93 2.94
CA LYS A 98 -15.13 -12.40 2.88
C LYS A 98 -16.00 -12.96 1.75
N GLU A 99 -17.17 -12.37 1.51
CA GLU A 99 -18.11 -12.78 0.46
C GLU A 99 -17.58 -12.49 -0.95
N GLU A 100 -17.07 -11.28 -1.19
CA GLU A 100 -16.56 -10.85 -2.50
C GLU A 100 -15.23 -11.53 -2.88
N GLY A 101 -14.70 -12.38 -2.00
CA GLY A 101 -13.41 -13.03 -2.19
C GLY A 101 -12.30 -12.00 -2.19
N GLY A 102 -12.12 -11.35 -1.03
CA GLY A 102 -10.99 -10.47 -0.75
C GLY A 102 -9.68 -11.04 -1.30
N PRO A 103 -8.74 -10.19 -1.74
CA PRO A 103 -7.60 -10.60 -2.56
C PRO A 103 -7.02 -11.88 -2.00
N ARG A 104 -7.20 -12.97 -2.75
CA ARG A 104 -6.65 -14.28 -2.42
C ARG A 104 -5.20 -14.01 -2.08
N TRP A 105 -4.85 -14.14 -0.81
CA TRP A 105 -3.50 -13.92 -0.33
C TRP A 105 -2.59 -14.76 -1.22
N ASP A 106 -1.91 -14.13 -2.19
CA ASP A 106 -0.91 -14.83 -2.99
C ASP A 106 0.31 -14.94 -2.08
N PRO A 107 0.67 -16.14 -1.61
CA PRO A 107 1.80 -16.32 -0.70
C PRO A 107 3.13 -15.84 -1.29
N ARG A 108 3.20 -15.53 -2.60
CA ARG A 108 4.36 -14.88 -3.22
C ARG A 108 4.70 -13.50 -2.64
N TRP A 109 3.74 -12.76 -2.10
CA TRP A 109 4.01 -11.47 -1.45
C TRP A 109 4.74 -11.59 -0.11
N LEU A 110 4.69 -12.76 0.55
CA LEU A 110 5.46 -13.02 1.78
C LEU A 110 6.88 -13.54 1.47
N LEU A 111 7.06 -14.23 0.35
CA LEU A 111 8.38 -14.75 -0.07
C LEU A 111 9.29 -13.68 -0.69
N GLY A 112 8.73 -12.56 -1.17
CA GLY A 112 9.50 -11.43 -1.72
C GLY A 112 10.33 -10.64 -0.71
N HIS A 113 10.14 -10.85 0.60
CA HIS A 113 10.90 -10.19 1.67
C HIS A 113 11.89 -11.10 2.40
N VAL A 114 12.04 -12.36 1.99
CA VAL A 114 13.01 -13.30 2.62
C VAL A 114 14.32 -13.41 1.82
N TYR A 115 14.36 -12.97 0.56
CA TYR A 115 15.52 -13.18 -0.33
C TYR A 115 16.45 -11.97 -0.49
N THR A 116 16.75 -11.21 0.58
CA THR A 116 17.92 -10.31 0.57
C THR A 116 18.52 -10.08 1.97
N ILE A 117 18.67 -11.13 2.79
CA ILE A 117 19.60 -11.08 3.93
C ILE A 117 20.56 -12.27 3.79
N THR A 118 21.84 -11.90 3.77
CA THR A 118 23.02 -12.63 3.33
C THR A 118 23.32 -13.97 4.02
N PRO A 119 24.14 -14.82 3.36
CA PRO A 119 24.50 -16.17 3.79
C PRO A 119 25.66 -16.12 4.78
N HIS A 120 25.36 -16.20 6.08
CA HIS A 120 26.33 -16.67 7.06
C HIS A 120 25.57 -16.91 8.35
N LEU A 121 25.41 -18.17 8.77
CA LEU A 121 25.56 -18.63 10.16
C LEU A 121 25.00 -20.05 10.31
N SER A 122 25.94 -20.94 10.59
CA SER A 122 25.83 -22.26 11.16
C SER A 122 24.80 -22.42 12.29
N ILE A 123 24.07 -23.54 12.24
CA ILE A 123 23.56 -24.34 13.37
C ILE A 123 22.24 -23.90 14.07
N ILE A 124 21.64 -22.75 13.77
CA ILE A 124 20.37 -22.34 14.46
C ILE A 124 19.09 -22.78 13.71
N GLU A 125 19.18 -23.38 12.52
CA GLU A 125 18.02 -23.61 11.65
C GLU A 125 17.12 -24.82 12.00
N ILE A 126 17.52 -25.74 12.88
CA ILE A 126 16.66 -26.89 13.20
C ILE A 126 15.54 -26.51 14.19
N SER A 127 15.72 -25.48 15.00
CA SER A 127 14.73 -25.13 16.03
C SER A 127 13.51 -24.35 15.50
N ILE A 128 13.64 -23.61 14.40
CA ILE A 128 12.53 -22.81 13.85
C ILE A 128 11.54 -23.70 13.08
N ILE A 129 12.00 -24.74 12.39
CA ILE A 129 11.15 -25.67 11.64
C ILE A 129 10.30 -26.55 12.57
N VAL A 130 10.78 -26.88 13.78
CA VAL A 130 10.00 -27.67 14.74
C VAL A 130 8.91 -26.83 15.42
N ALA A 131 9.12 -25.52 15.58
CA ALA A 131 8.15 -24.63 16.22
C ALA A 131 6.91 -24.35 15.36
N THR A 132 7.06 -24.32 14.03
CA THR A 132 5.93 -24.10 13.11
C THR A 132 4.97 -25.31 13.06
N ASN A 133 5.49 -26.52 13.21
CA ASN A 133 4.66 -27.73 13.23
C ASN A 133 3.82 -27.85 14.53
N LYS A 134 4.36 -27.39 15.67
CA LYS A 134 3.65 -27.45 16.96
C LYS A 134 2.48 -26.45 17.05
N LEU A 135 2.64 -25.26 16.48
CA LEU A 135 1.55 -24.28 16.37
C LEU A 135 0.46 -24.73 15.38
N CYS A 136 0.82 -25.54 14.37
CA CYS A 136 -0.14 -26.07 13.42
C CYS A 136 -1.04 -27.18 14.03
N SER A 137 -0.50 -27.99 14.94
CA SER A 137 -1.30 -28.99 15.67
C SER A 137 -2.23 -28.39 16.74
N GLU A 138 -1.86 -27.26 17.36
CA GLU A 138 -2.71 -26.58 18.37
C GLU A 138 -3.86 -25.75 17.75
N MET A 139 -3.85 -25.49 16.44
CA MET A 139 -4.96 -24.81 15.76
C MET A 139 -6.06 -25.75 15.23
N GLN A 140 -5.94 -27.07 15.40
CA GLN A 140 -6.97 -28.04 15.02
C GLN A 140 -8.18 -28.06 15.97
N ASP A 141 -8.07 -27.45 17.15
CA ASP A 141 -9.15 -27.38 18.15
C ASP A 141 -10.23 -26.32 17.84
N LEU A 142 -10.07 -25.54 16.77
CA LEU A 142 -11.01 -24.48 16.35
C LEU A 142 -11.87 -24.82 15.13
N ASN A 143 -12.02 -26.11 14.79
CA ASN A 143 -12.89 -26.60 13.71
C ASN A 143 -12.73 -25.83 12.37
N VAL A 144 -11.49 -25.46 12.05
CA VAL A 144 -11.11 -24.99 10.72
C VAL A 144 -10.74 -26.23 9.92
N VAL A 145 -11.55 -26.55 8.91
CA VAL A 145 -11.25 -27.63 7.96
C VAL A 145 -10.03 -27.20 7.14
N CYS A 146 -8.85 -27.64 7.57
CA CYS A 146 -7.66 -27.66 6.74
C CYS A 146 -7.77 -28.89 5.83
N GLU A 147 -8.28 -28.72 4.61
CA GLU A 147 -8.08 -29.74 3.59
C GLU A 147 -6.56 -29.87 3.37
N THR A 148 -6.01 -31.00 3.79
CA THR A 148 -4.61 -31.34 3.51
C THR A 148 -4.48 -31.50 2.00
N PRO A 149 -3.50 -30.86 1.35
CA PRO A 149 -3.27 -31.09 -0.07
C PRO A 149 -2.86 -32.55 -0.25
N VAL A 150 -3.64 -33.25 -1.07
CA VAL A 150 -3.42 -34.62 -1.53
C VAL A 150 -1.94 -34.85 -1.82
N ALA A 151 -1.37 -35.86 -1.16
CA ALA A 151 0.02 -36.23 -1.29
C ALA A 151 0.41 -36.41 -2.77
N SER A 152 1.30 -35.55 -3.25
CA SER A 152 1.91 -35.69 -4.57
C SER A 152 2.87 -36.89 -4.55
N PRO A 153 2.93 -37.73 -5.61
CA PRO A 153 3.60 -39.03 -5.57
C PRO A 153 5.15 -38.98 -5.51
N LEU A 154 5.75 -37.80 -5.32
CA LEU A 154 7.19 -37.63 -5.14
C LEU A 154 7.68 -37.90 -3.71
N GLY A 155 6.77 -38.10 -2.75
CA GLY A 155 7.12 -38.45 -1.35
C GLY A 155 7.52 -39.92 -1.14
N GLN A 156 7.26 -40.82 -2.10
CA GLN A 156 7.52 -42.26 -1.95
C GLN A 156 8.86 -42.74 -2.54
N LEU A 157 9.64 -41.87 -3.19
CA LEU A 157 10.94 -42.25 -3.78
C LEU A 157 12.16 -41.92 -2.90
N LEU A 158 11.97 -41.23 -1.78
CA LEU A 158 13.07 -40.84 -0.87
C LEU A 158 13.29 -41.81 0.29
N GLU A 159 12.40 -42.77 0.52
CA GLU A 159 12.57 -43.80 1.56
C GLU A 159 13.27 -45.08 1.04
N SER A 160 13.53 -45.19 -0.27
CA SER A 160 14.20 -46.37 -0.86
C SER A 160 15.69 -46.19 -1.17
N PHE A 161 16.28 -45.01 -0.91
CA PHE A 161 17.69 -44.72 -1.22
C PHE A 161 18.60 -44.64 0.01
N ALA A 162 18.07 -44.73 1.23
CA ALA A 162 18.85 -44.66 2.47
C ALA A 162 19.38 -46.02 2.96
N ALA A 163 19.24 -47.08 2.15
CA ALA A 163 19.70 -48.42 2.47
C ALA A 163 20.49 -48.99 1.29
N ASP A 164 21.66 -48.43 1.02
CA ASP A 164 22.83 -49.17 0.53
C ASP A 164 24.04 -48.22 0.56
N GLY A 165 25.08 -48.65 1.26
CA GLY A 165 26.28 -47.86 1.48
C GLY A 165 27.30 -47.98 0.35
N ALA A 166 28.31 -47.12 0.50
CA ALA A 166 29.69 -47.30 0.08
C ALA A 166 30.05 -47.23 -1.42
N ASP A 167 31.09 -46.43 -1.67
CA ASP A 167 32.10 -46.58 -2.71
C ASP A 167 31.69 -46.37 -4.18
N ALA A 168 31.96 -45.18 -4.72
CA ALA A 168 32.72 -45.01 -5.97
C ALA A 168 32.86 -43.52 -6.35
N ALA A 169 34.10 -43.08 -6.42
CA ALA A 169 34.51 -41.95 -7.23
C ALA A 169 34.43 -42.31 -8.72
N SER A 170 33.90 -41.42 -9.56
CA SER A 170 34.44 -41.16 -10.89
C SER A 170 33.78 -39.94 -11.52
N ASP A 171 34.63 -39.11 -12.11
CA ASP A 171 34.32 -38.05 -13.06
C ASP A 171 33.34 -38.49 -14.16
N ASP A 172 32.62 -37.51 -14.70
CA ASP A 172 31.94 -37.45 -16.02
C ASP A 172 30.43 -37.17 -15.97
N ALA A 173 30.07 -35.88 -16.00
CA ALA A 173 28.96 -35.38 -16.80
C ALA A 173 29.05 -33.84 -16.95
N LEU A 174 30.16 -33.40 -17.53
CA LEU A 174 30.37 -32.05 -18.03
C LEU A 174 29.95 -32.05 -19.52
N LEU A 175 28.67 -31.86 -19.83
CA LEU A 175 28.10 -31.71 -21.19
C LEU A 175 26.60 -31.41 -20.96
N MET A 176 26.01 -30.25 -21.23
CA MET A 176 26.02 -29.47 -22.47
C MET A 176 25.39 -28.09 -22.25
N CYS A 177 25.98 -27.07 -22.90
CA CYS A 177 25.41 -25.89 -23.56
C CYS A 177 23.97 -25.46 -23.21
N GLN A 178 23.77 -24.23 -22.73
CA GLN A 178 23.51 -23.04 -23.59
C GLN A 178 22.44 -23.28 -24.65
N LEU A 179 21.33 -22.54 -24.55
CA LEU A 179 20.51 -21.92 -25.61
C LEU A 179 19.44 -21.09 -24.87
N SER A 180 19.52 -19.75 -24.93
CA SER A 180 18.68 -18.85 -25.75
C SER A 180 17.21 -18.84 -25.33
#